data_AF-A0A897ML23-F1
#
_entry.id   AF-A0A897ML23-F1
#
_cell.length_a   1.000
_cell.length_b   1.000
_cell.length_c   1.000
_cell.angle_alpha   90.00
_cell.angle_beta   90.00
_cell.angle_gamma   90.00
#
_symmetry.space_group_name_H-M   'P 1'
#
loop_
_entity.id
_entity.type
_entity.pdbx_description
1 polymer ?
#
loop_
_entity_poly.entity_id
_entity_poly.type
_entity_poly.pdbx_seq_one_letter_code
_entity_poly.pdbx_strand_id
1 'polypeptide(L)'
;MADDSDPLADVLDRLEEARLAYGTVLLDDELRMVECLDRTAFEDDDAAELARATAYASVNADLVPFVMDHRDDFSTVDLIADEEPDRITGFDGVADTLPDARAYYFVAELGDERWNRVRNVVPDRFDQNGVIRAPDAGRFAVAKTLVDEARERIGDLPEGVEGEEIDIIDWSS
;
A
#
# COMPACT_ATOMS: atom_id res chain seq x y z
N MET A 1 11.45 7.87 29.44
CA MET A 1 10.85 6.54 29.34
C MET A 1 10.65 6.34 27.86
N ALA A 2 11.40 5.44 27.23
CA ALA A 2 11.12 5.07 25.85
C ALA A 2 9.79 4.33 25.90
N ASP A 3 8.83 4.76 25.07
CA ASP A 3 7.64 3.99 24.80
C ASP A 3 8.10 2.65 24.22
N ASP A 4 8.03 1.59 25.03
CA ASP A 4 8.28 0.19 24.64
C ASP A 4 7.06 -0.35 23.87
N SER A 5 6.41 0.50 23.07
CA SER A 5 5.25 0.13 22.26
C SER A 5 5.75 -0.75 21.13
N ASP A 6 5.19 -1.96 21.02
CA ASP A 6 5.48 -2.87 19.93
C ASP A 6 4.99 -2.23 18.62
N PRO A 7 5.87 -1.89 17.66
CA PRO A 7 5.47 -1.21 16.43
C PRO A 7 4.41 -1.98 15.63
N LEU A 8 4.35 -3.31 15.77
CA LEU A 8 3.30 -4.10 15.16
C LEU A 8 1.97 -3.92 15.88
N ALA A 9 1.96 -3.92 17.22
CA ALA A 9 0.75 -3.68 18.01
C ALA A 9 0.15 -2.30 17.69
N ASP A 10 0.99 -1.27 17.63
CA ASP A 10 0.60 0.09 17.24
C ASP A 10 -0.03 0.15 15.83
N VAL A 11 0.37 -0.74 14.93
CA VAL A 11 -0.20 -0.84 13.57
C VAL A 11 -1.53 -1.57 13.60
N LEU A 12 -1.65 -2.63 14.39
CA LEU A 12 -2.88 -3.39 14.56
C LEU A 12 -3.98 -2.52 15.20
N ASP A 13 -3.65 -1.77 16.25
CA ASP A 13 -4.57 -0.82 16.89
C ASP A 13 -5.12 0.20 15.87
N ARG A 14 -4.27 0.70 14.98
CA ARG A 14 -4.71 1.62 13.90
C ARG A 14 -5.61 0.96 12.87
N LEU A 15 -5.41 -0.33 12.58
CA LEU A 15 -6.27 -1.08 11.67
C LEU A 15 -7.64 -1.39 12.28
N GLU A 16 -7.71 -1.58 13.60
CA GLU A 16 -8.98 -1.73 14.32
C GLU A 16 -9.82 -0.44 14.27
N GLU A 17 -9.18 0.73 14.27
CA GLU A 17 -9.84 2.03 14.13
C GLU A 17 -10.13 2.42 12.66
N ALA A 18 -9.59 1.69 11.69
CA ALA A 18 -9.64 2.09 10.30
C ALA A 18 -11.03 1.86 9.68
N ARG A 19 -11.49 2.86 8.92
CA ARG A 19 -12.70 2.76 8.07
C ARG A 19 -12.35 2.29 6.66
N LEU A 20 -11.11 2.53 6.24
CA LEU A 20 -10.54 2.05 4.98
C LEU A 20 -9.08 1.67 5.19
N ALA A 21 -8.63 0.59 4.55
CA ALA A 21 -7.21 0.27 4.39
C ALA A 21 -6.93 -0.18 2.94
N TYR A 22 -5.96 0.46 2.28
CA TYR A 22 -5.55 0.15 0.91
C TYR A 22 -4.03 -0.02 0.83
N GLY A 23 -3.56 -1.14 0.30
CA GLY A 23 -2.13 -1.43 0.25
C GLY A 23 -1.73 -2.77 -0.33
N THR A 24 -0.49 -3.17 -0.07
CA THR A 24 0.06 -4.46 -0.48
C THR A 24 0.92 -5.02 0.65
N VAL A 25 0.84 -6.35 0.83
CA VAL A 25 1.67 -7.12 1.75
C VAL A 25 2.46 -8.16 0.96
N LEU A 26 3.71 -8.39 1.36
CA LEU A 26 4.55 -9.48 0.87
C LEU A 26 4.58 -10.59 1.91
N LEU A 27 3.96 -11.72 1.60
CA LEU A 27 3.96 -12.95 2.40
C LEU A 27 4.80 -13.98 1.68
N ASP A 28 5.88 -14.39 2.31
CA ASP A 28 6.88 -15.20 1.65
C ASP A 28 7.35 -14.59 0.31
N ASP A 29 7.03 -15.22 -0.82
CA ASP A 29 7.30 -14.73 -2.18
C ASP A 29 6.01 -14.33 -2.92
N GLU A 30 4.87 -14.25 -2.21
CA GLU A 30 3.55 -13.89 -2.75
C GLU A 30 3.15 -12.46 -2.32
N LEU A 31 2.71 -11.67 -3.30
CA LEU A 31 2.13 -10.34 -3.05
C LEU A 31 0.62 -10.47 -2.92
N ARG A 32 0.06 -9.81 -1.90
CA ARG A 32 -1.39 -9.71 -1.71
C ARG A 32 -1.82 -8.27 -1.56
N MET A 33 -2.89 -7.92 -2.23
CA MET A 33 -3.52 -6.62 -2.13
C MET A 33 -4.39 -6.55 -0.88
N VAL A 34 -4.33 -5.41 -0.21
CA VAL A 34 -5.23 -5.05 0.89
C VAL A 34 -6.21 -4.03 0.33
N GLU A 35 -7.51 -4.34 0.37
CA GLU A 35 -8.59 -3.42 0.00
C GLU A 35 -9.77 -3.66 0.97
N CYS A 36 -9.65 -3.08 2.16
CA CYS A 36 -10.67 -3.16 3.21
C CYS A 36 -11.45 -1.85 3.26
N LEU A 37 -12.78 -1.93 3.30
CA LEU A 37 -13.67 -0.77 3.37
C LEU A 37 -14.88 -1.09 4.24
N ASP A 38 -14.98 -0.44 5.40
CA ASP A 38 -16.19 -0.43 6.20
C ASP A 38 -17.13 0.68 5.70
N ARG A 39 -18.00 0.32 4.75
CA ARG A 39 -19.01 1.25 4.21
C ARG A 39 -19.95 1.80 5.27
N THR A 40 -20.15 1.10 6.39
CA THR A 40 -21.07 1.54 7.45
C THR A 40 -20.49 2.68 8.29
N ALA A 41 -19.17 2.90 8.21
CA ALA A 41 -18.46 3.98 8.88
C ALA A 41 -18.42 5.29 8.07
N PHE A 42 -18.99 5.31 6.86
CA PHE A 42 -19.16 6.48 6.01
C PHE A 42 -20.61 6.96 6.01
N GLU A 43 -20.82 8.26 5.75
CA GLU A 43 -22.15 8.87 5.71
C GLU A 43 -23.01 8.30 4.58
N ASP A 44 -22.40 8.03 3.43
CA ASP A 44 -23.00 7.45 2.24
C ASP A 44 -21.94 6.75 1.35
N ASP A 45 -22.40 6.10 0.28
CA ASP A 45 -21.53 5.41 -0.68
C ASP A 45 -20.59 6.39 -1.41
N ASP A 46 -21.01 7.63 -1.68
CA ASP A 46 -20.17 8.61 -2.37
C ASP A 46 -18.96 9.02 -1.50
N ALA A 47 -19.17 9.18 -0.18
CA ALA A 47 -18.09 9.43 0.78
C ALA A 47 -17.11 8.25 0.88
N ALA A 48 -17.62 7.01 0.85
CA ALA A 48 -16.79 5.81 0.86
C ALA A 48 -15.94 5.70 -0.43
N GLU A 49 -16.54 5.99 -1.58
CA GLU A 49 -15.85 6.00 -2.88
C GLU A 49 -14.81 7.12 -2.98
N LEU A 50 -15.11 8.31 -2.43
CA LEU A 50 -14.15 9.42 -2.36
C LEU A 50 -12.94 9.07 -1.51
N ALA A 51 -13.14 8.42 -0.35
CA ALA A 51 -12.04 7.95 0.48
C ALA A 51 -11.18 6.92 -0.29
N ARG A 52 -11.81 5.99 -1.00
CA ARG A 52 -11.09 5.00 -1.81
C ARG A 52 -10.27 5.63 -2.94
N ALA A 53 -10.85 6.59 -3.68
CA ALA A 53 -10.13 7.34 -4.70
C ALA A 53 -8.96 8.13 -4.10
N THR A 54 -9.14 8.73 -2.93
CA THR A 54 -8.09 9.44 -2.19
C THR A 54 -6.93 8.52 -1.83
N ALA A 55 -7.23 7.28 -1.40
CA ALA A 55 -6.21 6.28 -1.12
C ALA A 55 -5.38 5.93 -2.37
N TYR A 56 -6.03 5.75 -3.53
CA TYR A 56 -5.35 5.47 -4.80
C TYR A 56 -4.43 6.62 -5.22
N ALA A 57 -4.94 7.85 -5.16
CA ALA A 57 -4.15 9.05 -5.49
C ALA A 57 -2.96 9.22 -4.54
N SER A 58 -3.17 9.06 -3.22
CA SER A 58 -2.12 9.20 -2.21
C SER A 58 -0.99 8.19 -2.39
N VAL A 59 -1.34 6.93 -2.66
CA VAL A 59 -0.40 5.87 -3.01
C VAL A 59 0.43 6.25 -4.23
N ASN A 60 -0.24 6.63 -5.32
CA ASN A 60 0.44 6.94 -6.58
C ASN A 60 1.40 8.10 -6.41
N ALA A 61 0.96 9.18 -5.78
CA ALA A 61 1.78 10.35 -5.53
C ALA A 61 3.02 10.02 -4.67
N ASP A 62 2.89 9.14 -3.67
CA ASP A 62 4.01 8.78 -2.79
C ASP A 62 5.00 7.81 -3.44
N LEU A 63 4.49 6.81 -4.18
CA LEU A 63 5.29 5.65 -4.57
C LEU A 63 5.79 5.70 -6.02
N VAL A 64 5.18 6.49 -6.91
CA VAL A 64 5.66 6.62 -8.29
C VAL A 64 7.12 7.07 -8.36
N PRO A 65 7.57 8.13 -7.63
CA PRO A 65 8.97 8.54 -7.67
C PRO A 65 9.90 7.41 -7.21
N PHE A 66 9.55 6.74 -6.12
CA PHE A 66 10.34 5.63 -5.58
C PHE A 66 10.47 4.47 -6.58
N VAL A 67 9.38 4.07 -7.24
CA VAL A 67 9.39 3.00 -8.24
C VAL A 67 10.22 3.40 -9.47
N MET A 68 10.13 4.65 -9.92
CA MET A 68 10.92 5.12 -11.06
C MET A 68 12.42 5.13 -10.76
N ASP A 69 12.81 5.58 -9.57
CA ASP A 69 14.23 5.66 -9.16
C ASP A 69 14.90 4.29 -9.02
N HIS A 70 14.14 3.23 -8.73
CA HIS A 70 14.67 1.89 -8.42
C HIS A 70 14.37 0.82 -9.47
N ARG A 71 13.69 1.20 -10.57
CA ARG A 71 13.21 0.24 -11.59
C ARG A 71 14.34 -0.59 -12.20
N ASP A 72 15.46 0.04 -12.53
CA ASP A 72 16.58 -0.64 -13.18
C ASP A 72 17.26 -1.65 -12.24
N ASP A 73 17.35 -1.30 -10.95
CA ASP A 73 17.97 -2.13 -9.91
C ASP A 73 17.18 -3.40 -9.60
N PHE A 74 15.86 -3.39 -9.84
CA PHE A 74 14.96 -4.50 -9.52
C PHE A 74 14.16 -5.03 -10.71
N SER A 75 14.69 -4.90 -11.93
CA SER A 75 14.06 -5.42 -13.17
C SER A 75 13.67 -6.91 -13.14
N THR A 76 14.24 -7.72 -12.24
CA THR A 76 13.84 -9.13 -12.04
C THR A 76 12.49 -9.25 -11.33
N VAL A 77 12.10 -8.28 -10.51
CA VAL A 77 10.78 -8.23 -9.85
C VAL A 77 9.65 -8.07 -10.86
N ASP A 78 9.92 -7.42 -12.01
CA ASP A 78 8.95 -7.29 -13.10
C ASP A 78 8.47 -8.65 -13.63
N LEU A 79 9.27 -9.72 -13.48
CA LEU A 79 8.94 -11.07 -13.95
C LEU A 79 8.06 -11.87 -12.98
N ILE A 80 7.83 -11.36 -11.77
CA ILE A 80 7.02 -12.02 -10.72
C ILE A 80 5.54 -11.56 -10.83
N ALA A 81 5.28 -10.45 -11.52
CA ALA A 81 4.00 -9.74 -11.51
C ALA A 81 3.04 -10.11 -12.65
N ASP A 82 3.17 -11.29 -13.28
CA ASP A 82 2.31 -11.69 -14.40
C ASP A 82 0.88 -12.12 -13.99
N GLU A 83 0.60 -12.26 -12.69
CA GLU A 83 -0.72 -12.61 -12.16
C GLU A 83 -1.24 -11.51 -11.21
N GLU A 84 -2.54 -11.19 -11.31
CA GLU A 84 -3.21 -10.26 -10.39
C GLU A 84 -3.08 -10.79 -8.95
N PRO A 85 -2.55 -10.01 -8.01
CA PRO A 85 -2.35 -10.45 -6.62
C PRO A 85 -3.69 -10.74 -5.92
N ASP A 86 -3.70 -11.80 -5.10
CA ASP A 86 -4.84 -12.12 -4.24
C ASP A 86 -5.22 -10.95 -3.34
N ARG A 87 -6.52 -10.83 -3.01
CA ARG A 87 -7.07 -9.71 -2.24
C ARG A 87 -7.49 -10.11 -0.83
N ILE A 88 -7.08 -9.30 0.15
CA ILE A 88 -7.53 -9.31 1.53
C ILE A 88 -8.53 -8.15 1.68
N THR A 89 -9.80 -8.47 1.94
CA THR A 89 -10.90 -7.50 1.95
C THR A 89 -11.50 -7.23 3.33
N GLY A 90 -11.03 -7.91 4.37
CA GLY A 90 -11.47 -7.74 5.76
C GLY A 90 -10.32 -7.35 6.68
N PHE A 91 -10.58 -6.42 7.60
CA PHE A 91 -9.58 -5.92 8.56
C PHE A 91 -8.96 -7.03 9.41
N ASP A 92 -9.77 -7.99 9.89
CA ASP A 92 -9.28 -9.17 10.63
C ASP A 92 -8.27 -9.97 9.81
N GLY A 93 -8.54 -10.17 8.51
CA GLY A 93 -7.64 -10.87 7.61
C GLY A 93 -6.31 -10.14 7.41
N VAL A 94 -6.33 -8.81 7.40
CA VAL A 94 -5.08 -8.01 7.37
C VAL A 94 -4.33 -8.16 8.68
N ALA A 95 -5.03 -8.05 9.82
CA ALA A 95 -4.46 -8.17 11.15
C ALA A 95 -3.81 -9.54 11.39
N ASP A 96 -4.42 -10.62 10.90
CA ASP A 96 -3.88 -11.98 10.96
C ASP A 96 -2.65 -12.15 10.05
N THR A 97 -2.54 -11.36 9.00
CA THR A 97 -1.50 -11.49 7.96
C THR A 97 -0.24 -10.69 8.27
N LEU A 98 -0.37 -9.47 8.80
CA LEU A 98 0.76 -8.58 9.09
C LEU A 98 1.84 -9.19 9.99
N PRO A 99 1.52 -10.00 11.01
CA PRO A 99 2.51 -10.67 11.84
C PRO A 99 3.48 -11.54 11.06
N ASP A 100 3.13 -12.05 9.88
CA ASP A 100 3.98 -12.93 9.08
C ASP A 100 4.58 -12.23 7.84
N ALA A 101 4.15 -11.00 7.54
CA ALA A 101 4.61 -10.26 6.37
C ALA A 101 6.12 -9.93 6.41
N ARG A 102 6.81 -10.09 5.27
CA ARG A 102 8.21 -9.68 5.08
C ARG A 102 8.34 -8.18 4.84
N ALA A 103 7.38 -7.62 4.10
CA ALA A 103 7.24 -6.20 3.84
C ALA A 103 5.76 -5.85 3.65
N TYR A 104 5.39 -4.62 3.96
CA TYR A 104 4.06 -4.11 3.67
C TYR A 104 4.05 -2.60 3.56
N TYR A 105 3.11 -2.11 2.77
CA TYR A 105 2.75 -0.70 2.68
C TYR A 105 1.23 -0.62 2.57
N PHE A 106 0.61 0.24 3.38
CA PHE A 106 -0.80 0.61 3.18
C PHE A 106 -1.07 2.02 3.70
N VAL A 107 -2.11 2.62 3.14
CA VAL A 107 -2.76 3.82 3.66
C VAL A 107 -4.05 3.43 4.34
N ALA A 108 -4.32 4.02 5.51
CA ALA A 108 -5.52 3.77 6.29
C ALA A 108 -6.21 5.11 6.64
N GLU A 109 -7.53 5.13 6.57
CA GLU A 109 -8.36 6.26 6.96
C GLU A 109 -9.01 5.94 8.32
N LEU A 110 -8.87 6.85 9.30
CA LEU A 110 -9.28 6.64 10.70
C LEU A 110 -10.46 7.52 11.16
N GLY A 111 -11.17 8.17 10.25
CA GLY A 111 -12.17 9.19 10.60
C GLY A 111 -11.59 10.59 10.78
N ASP A 112 -12.48 11.59 10.67
CA ASP A 112 -12.18 13.00 10.90
C ASP A 112 -10.98 13.52 10.08
N GLU A 113 -10.92 13.13 8.80
CA GLU A 113 -9.85 13.52 7.87
C GLU A 113 -8.45 13.00 8.28
N ARG A 114 -8.38 12.02 9.19
CA ARG A 114 -7.12 11.44 9.65
C ARG A 114 -6.71 10.28 8.76
N TRP A 115 -5.55 10.43 8.13
CA TRP A 115 -4.92 9.43 7.30
C TRP A 115 -3.60 8.96 7.91
N ASN A 116 -3.39 7.65 7.95
CA ASN A 116 -2.14 7.05 8.33
C ASN A 116 -1.51 6.34 7.15
N ARG A 117 -0.20 6.46 7.05
CA ARG A 117 0.62 5.67 6.14
C ARG A 117 1.47 4.73 6.95
N VAL A 118 1.29 3.44 6.70
CA VAL A 118 2.03 2.38 7.38
C VAL A 118 2.93 1.73 6.34
N ARG A 119 4.22 1.65 6.67
CA ARG A 119 5.21 0.95 5.86
C ARG A 119 6.20 0.24 6.75
N ASN A 120 6.49 -1.00 6.43
CA ASN A 120 7.45 -1.79 7.19
C ASN A 120 8.18 -2.78 6.30
N VAL A 121 9.39 -3.14 6.72
CA VAL A 121 10.13 -4.28 6.20
C VAL A 121 10.79 -4.98 7.37
N VAL A 122 10.78 -6.30 7.39
CA VAL A 122 11.40 -7.11 8.44
C VAL A 122 12.59 -7.84 7.82
N PRO A 123 13.82 -7.29 7.92
CA PRO A 123 14.97 -7.80 7.16
C PRO A 123 15.28 -9.28 7.43
N ASP A 124 15.07 -9.73 8.66
CA ASP A 124 15.37 -11.10 9.08
C ASP A 124 14.45 -12.16 8.47
N ARG A 125 13.36 -11.76 7.80
CA ARG A 125 12.42 -12.68 7.14
C ARG A 125 12.75 -12.96 5.68
N PHE A 126 13.75 -12.32 5.11
CA PHE A 126 14.15 -12.55 3.73
C PHE A 126 15.13 -13.72 3.63
N ASP A 127 14.77 -14.76 2.86
CA ASP A 127 15.65 -15.89 2.55
C ASP A 127 16.42 -15.63 1.24
N GLN A 128 17.71 -15.95 1.23
CA GLN A 128 18.56 -15.88 0.05
C GLN A 128 18.14 -16.87 -1.05
N ASN A 129 17.33 -17.88 -0.73
CA ASN A 129 16.80 -18.87 -1.68
C ASN A 129 15.43 -18.50 -2.26
N GLY A 130 14.74 -17.50 -1.71
CA GLY A 130 13.45 -17.02 -2.20
C GLY A 130 13.55 -16.34 -3.57
N VAL A 131 12.41 -15.96 -4.14
CA VAL A 131 12.38 -15.15 -5.36
C VAL A 131 12.71 -13.69 -5.02
N ILE A 132 12.11 -13.17 -3.95
CA ILE A 132 12.39 -11.84 -3.40
C ILE A 132 13.32 -11.98 -2.20
N ARG A 133 14.62 -11.75 -2.43
CA ARG A 133 15.71 -12.15 -1.51
C ARG A 133 16.21 -11.06 -0.58
N ALA A 134 15.84 -9.82 -0.84
CA ALA A 134 16.43 -8.67 -0.16
C ALA A 134 15.33 -7.70 0.31
N PRO A 135 15.53 -7.03 1.45
CA PRO A 135 14.58 -6.04 1.98
C PRO A 135 14.20 -4.96 0.96
N ASP A 136 15.17 -4.44 0.20
CA ASP A 136 14.90 -3.39 -0.79
C ASP A 136 14.12 -3.91 -2.01
N ALA A 137 14.38 -5.15 -2.43
CA ALA A 137 13.57 -5.81 -3.46
C ALA A 137 12.12 -6.03 -2.99
N GLY A 138 11.93 -6.37 -1.71
CA GLY A 138 10.59 -6.51 -1.12
C GLY A 138 9.84 -5.19 -1.03
N ARG A 139 10.52 -4.11 -0.62
CA ARG A 139 9.96 -2.75 -0.64
C ARG A 139 9.56 -2.34 -2.05
N PHE A 140 10.43 -2.58 -3.02
CA PHE A 140 10.17 -2.29 -4.42
C PHE A 140 8.97 -3.08 -4.96
N ALA A 141 8.91 -4.38 -4.70
CA ALA A 141 7.81 -5.23 -5.13
C ALA A 141 6.45 -4.74 -4.58
N VAL A 142 6.37 -4.49 -3.27
CA VAL A 142 5.18 -3.94 -2.61
C VAL A 142 4.79 -2.58 -3.23
N ALA A 143 5.76 -1.68 -3.44
CA ALA A 143 5.47 -0.35 -3.98
C ALA A 143 5.02 -0.40 -5.45
N LYS A 144 5.72 -1.19 -6.27
CA LYS A 144 5.41 -1.35 -7.71
C LYS A 144 4.00 -1.91 -7.90
N THR A 145 3.66 -3.00 -7.21
CA THR A 145 2.31 -3.60 -7.30
C THR A 145 1.23 -2.59 -6.96
N LEU A 146 1.43 -1.82 -5.88
CA LEU A 146 0.44 -0.85 -5.45
C LEU A 146 0.31 0.34 -6.43
N VAL A 147 1.42 0.77 -7.06
CA VAL A 147 1.42 1.78 -8.12
C VAL A 147 0.71 1.29 -9.37
N ASP A 148 1.00 0.07 -9.83
CA ASP A 148 0.37 -0.49 -11.03
C ASP A 148 -1.15 -0.62 -10.84
N GLU A 149 -1.58 -1.17 -9.71
CA GLU A 149 -3.00 -1.29 -9.35
C GLU A 149 -3.69 0.08 -9.24
N ALA A 150 -3.07 1.03 -8.53
CA ALA A 150 -3.65 2.36 -8.38
C ALA A 150 -3.74 3.10 -9.71
N ARG A 151 -2.78 2.92 -10.63
CA ARG A 151 -2.82 3.50 -11.98
C ARG A 151 -3.95 2.93 -12.82
N GLU A 152 -4.14 1.62 -12.81
CA GLU A 152 -5.25 0.97 -13.51
C GLU A 152 -6.59 1.53 -13.00
N ARG A 153 -6.76 1.57 -11.68
CA ARG A 153 -8.00 2.07 -11.05
C ARG A 153 -8.28 3.54 -11.33
N ILE A 154 -7.25 4.39 -11.37
CA ILE A 154 -7.42 5.80 -11.74
C ILE A 154 -7.76 5.92 -13.23
N GLY A 155 -7.16 5.09 -14.08
CA GLY A 155 -7.48 5.02 -15.51
C GLY A 155 -8.92 4.57 -15.80
N ASP A 156 -9.51 3.78 -14.92
CA ASP A 156 -10.90 3.31 -14.98
C ASP A 156 -11.92 4.30 -14.40
N LEU A 157 -11.48 5.44 -13.83
CA LEU A 157 -12.41 6.50 -13.40
C LEU A 157 -13.07 7.14 -14.65
N PRO A 158 -14.39 7.43 -14.60
CA PRO A 158 -15.11 7.96 -15.76
C PRO A 158 -14.50 9.27 -16.28
N GLU A 159 -14.45 9.42 -17.61
CA GLU A 159 -13.97 10.63 -18.30
C GLU A 159 -14.67 11.88 -17.74
N GLY A 160 -13.98 12.63 -16.88
CA GLY A 160 -14.53 13.74 -16.10
C GLY A 160 -13.80 13.96 -14.77
N VAL A 161 -13.09 12.95 -14.27
CA VAL A 161 -12.03 13.12 -13.27
C VAL A 161 -10.72 13.28 -14.02
N GLU A 162 -10.25 14.51 -14.22
CA GLU A 162 -8.90 14.75 -14.73
C GLU A 162 -7.93 14.17 -13.69
N GLY A 163 -7.17 13.13 -14.08
CA GLY A 163 -6.06 12.65 -13.28
C GLY A 163 -5.19 13.85 -12.93
N GLU A 164 -4.94 14.06 -11.64
CA GLU A 164 -4.28 15.26 -11.11
C GLU A 164 -3.05 15.60 -11.97
N GLU A 165 -3.08 16.76 -12.63
CA GLU A 165 -1.94 17.26 -13.40
C GLU A 165 -0.82 17.56 -12.39
N ILE A 166 0.15 16.67 -12.29
CA ILE A 166 1.33 16.87 -11.45
C ILE A 166 2.23 17.89 -12.14
N ASP A 167 2.03 19.17 -11.81
CA ASP A 167 3.00 20.23 -12.11
C ASP A 167 4.25 20.04 -11.24
N ILE A 168 5.33 19.58 -11.88
CA ILE A 168 6.65 19.51 -11.22
C ILE A 168 7.21 20.93 -11.17
N ILE A 169 7.10 21.57 -9.99
CA ILE A 169 7.78 22.83 -9.71
C ILE A 169 9.24 22.52 -9.36
N ASP A 170 10.16 22.92 -10.24
CA ASP A 170 11.60 22.81 -10.03
C ASP A 170 12.05 23.85 -8.98
N TRP A 171 12.56 23.38 -7.84
CA TRP A 171 13.11 24.23 -6.77
C TRP A 171 14.60 24.58 -6.99
N SER A 172 15.16 24.35 -8.18
CA SER A 172 16.51 24.78 -8.50
C SER A 172 16.57 26.24 -8.99
N SER A 173 16.50 27.17 -8.03
CA SER A 173 17.28 28.44 -7.88
C SER A 173 16.48 29.56 -7.20
#